data_AF-A0A2K6Q3S4-F1
#
_entry.id   AF-A0A2K6Q3S4-F1
#
_cell.length_a   1.000
_cell.length_b   1.000
_cell.length_c   1.000
_cell.angle_alpha   90.00
_cell.angle_beta   90.00
_cell.angle_gamma   90.00
#
_symmetry.space_group_name_H-M   'P 1'
#
loop_
_entity.id
_entity.type
_entity.pdbx_description
1 polymer ?
#
loop_
_entity_poly.entity_id
_entity_poly.type
_entity_poly.pdbx_seq_one_letter_code
_entity_poly.pdbx_strand_id
1 'polypeptide(L)'
;MAKSGLGQDPQSTAAATVLKRAVELDSESRYPQALVCYQEGIDLLLQVLKGTKDNTKRCNLREKISKYMDRAENIKKYLEQEKEEAKETPGISLRFCCESKHLRS
;
A
#
# COMPACT_ATOMS: atom_id res chain seq x y z
N MET A 1 37.47 14.47 -4.90
CA MET A 1 36.58 13.33 -4.59
C MET A 1 35.55 13.79 -3.58
N ALA A 2 34.35 14.20 -4.00
CA ALA A 2 33.24 14.48 -3.09
C ALA A 2 32.02 13.70 -3.60
N LYS A 3 31.95 12.42 -3.25
CA LYS A 3 30.71 11.66 -3.39
C LYS A 3 29.78 12.15 -2.29
N SER A 4 28.94 13.14 -2.60
CA SER A 4 27.81 13.53 -1.79
C SER A 4 27.02 12.27 -1.44
N GLY A 5 27.05 11.88 -0.18
CA GLY A 5 26.39 10.69 0.34
C GLY A 5 24.87 10.80 0.17
N LEU A 6 24.37 10.34 -0.98
CA LEU A 6 23.04 9.77 -1.08
C LEU A 6 23.13 8.37 -0.47
N GLY A 7 23.31 8.31 0.86
CA GLY A 7 23.15 7.07 1.60
C GLY A 7 21.70 6.65 1.41
N GLN A 8 21.47 5.59 0.62
CA GLN A 8 20.18 4.93 0.65
C GLN A 8 20.10 4.26 2.02
N ASP A 9 19.36 4.89 2.94
CA ASP A 9 19.11 4.31 4.25
C ASP A 9 18.56 2.88 4.07
N PRO A 10 19.04 1.88 4.82
CA PRO A 10 18.52 0.52 4.75
C PRO A 10 16.98 0.47 4.89
N GLN A 11 16.42 1.36 5.71
CA GLN A 11 14.98 1.54 5.85
C GLN A 11 14.29 2.04 4.57
N SER A 12 14.92 2.90 3.78
CA SER A 12 14.37 3.37 2.51
C SER A 12 14.30 2.24 1.48
N THR A 13 15.31 1.36 1.46
CA THR A 13 15.33 0.18 0.58
C THR A 13 14.28 -0.83 1.02
N ALA A 14 14.18 -1.11 2.32
CA ALA A 14 13.15 -1.98 2.88
C ALA A 14 11.74 -1.47 2.56
N ALA A 15 11.49 -0.17 2.76
CA ALA A 15 10.21 0.46 2.41
C ALA A 15 9.87 0.29 0.93
N ALA A 16 10.84 0.49 0.03
CA ALA A 16 10.64 0.31 -1.40
C ALA A 16 10.26 -1.13 -1.76
N THR A 17 10.92 -2.12 -1.15
CA THR A 17 10.60 -3.55 -1.37
C THR A 17 9.19 -3.90 -0.89
N VAL A 18 8.82 -3.43 0.31
CA VAL A 18 7.49 -3.67 0.88
C VAL A 18 6.40 -3.00 0.04
N LEU A 19 6.59 -1.75 -0.37
CA LEU A 19 5.63 -1.02 -1.21
C LEU A 19 5.51 -1.61 -2.61
N LYS A 20 6.61 -2.11 -3.18
CA LYS A 20 6.56 -2.83 -4.46
C LYS A 20 5.68 -4.07 -4.33
N ARG A 21 5.88 -4.85 -3.27
CA ARG A 21 5.03 -6.02 -2.98
C ARG A 21 3.57 -5.63 -2.75
N ALA A 22 3.31 -4.51 -2.08
CA ALA A 22 1.95 -4.00 -1.90
C ALA A 22 1.26 -3.73 -3.24
N VAL A 23 1.96 -3.11 -4.19
CA VAL A 23 1.46 -2.83 -5.55
C VAL A 23 1.24 -4.13 -6.34
N GLU A 24 2.14 -5.11 -6.22
CA GLU A 24 1.97 -6.43 -6.86
C GLU A 24 0.71 -7.12 -6.34
N LEU A 25 0.52 -7.17 -5.01
CA LEU A 25 -0.67 -7.75 -4.38
C LEU A 25 -1.96 -6.99 -4.74
N ASP A 26 -1.90 -5.66 -4.82
CA ASP A 26 -3.01 -4.82 -5.26
C ASP A 26 -3.39 -5.13 -6.72
N SER A 27 -2.40 -5.32 -7.59
CA SER A 27 -2.63 -5.73 -8.97
C SER A 27 -3.23 -7.14 -9.08
N GLU A 28 -2.95 -8.01 -8.10
CA GLU A 28 -3.56 -9.34 -7.95
C GLU A 28 -4.94 -9.34 -7.26
N SER A 29 -5.48 -8.16 -6.94
CA SER A 29 -6.73 -8.02 -6.17
C SER A 29 -6.68 -8.66 -4.78
N ARG A 30 -5.47 -8.89 -4.25
CA ARG A 30 -5.26 -9.39 -2.88
C ARG A 30 -5.27 -8.22 -1.90
N TYR A 31 -6.39 -7.50 -1.87
CA TYR A 31 -6.59 -6.27 -1.13
C TYR A 31 -6.25 -6.35 0.37
N PRO A 32 -6.61 -7.42 1.12
CA PRO A 32 -6.26 -7.50 2.55
C PRO A 32 -4.75 -7.56 2.78
N GLN A 33 -4.04 -8.32 1.94
CA GLN A 33 -2.58 -8.48 2.04
C GLN A 33 -1.86 -7.23 1.53
N ALA A 34 -2.35 -6.64 0.44
CA ALA A 34 -1.84 -5.38 -0.09
C ALA A 34 -1.96 -4.26 0.95
N LEU A 35 -3.08 -4.17 1.67
CA LEU A 35 -3.30 -3.16 2.70
C LEU A 35 -2.25 -3.23 3.82
N VAL A 36 -1.94 -4.43 4.31
CA VAL A 36 -0.90 -4.63 5.34
C VAL A 36 0.46 -4.18 4.82
N CYS A 37 0.84 -4.58 3.60
CA CYS A 37 2.10 -4.14 3.01
C CYS A 37 2.14 -2.63 2.76
N TYR A 38 1.04 -1.99 2.36
CA TYR A 38 0.99 -0.53 2.24
C TYR A 38 1.23 0.14 3.59
N GLN A 39 0.59 -0.33 4.66
CA GLN A 39 0.77 0.21 6.01
C GLN A 39 2.22 0.07 6.49
N GLU A 40 2.79 -1.13 6.41
CA GLU A 40 4.19 -1.39 6.79
C GLU A 40 5.18 -0.54 5.98
N GLY A 41 4.97 -0.43 4.67
CA GLY A 41 5.81 0.37 3.79
C GLY A 41 5.73 1.87 4.11
N ILE A 42 4.54 2.37 4.40
CA ILE A 42 4.32 3.77 4.82
C ILE A 42 4.99 4.05 6.17
N ASP A 43 4.87 3.15 7.14
CA ASP A 43 5.51 3.29 8.45
C ASP A 43 7.04 3.36 8.34
N LEU A 44 7.64 2.54 7.47
CA LEU A 44 9.07 2.61 7.17
C LEU A 44 9.45 3.95 6.51
N LEU A 45 8.66 4.45 5.55
CA LEU A 45 8.90 5.77 4.95
C LEU A 45 8.77 6.91 5.96
N LEU A 46 7.85 6.81 6.92
CA LEU A 46 7.70 7.79 8.00
C LEU A 46 8.93 7.80 8.93
N GLN A 47 9.53 6.64 9.19
CA GLN A 47 10.79 6.57 9.95
C GLN A 47 11.94 7.25 9.20
N VAL A 48 12.07 6.99 7.90
CA VAL A 48 13.05 7.68 7.04
C VAL A 48 12.80 9.19 7.02
N LEU A 49 11.54 9.61 6.95
CA LEU A 49 11.17 11.03 6.98
C LEU A 49 11.58 11.70 8.30
N LYS A 50 11.47 11.00 9.44
CA LYS A 50 11.92 11.52 10.74
C LYS A 50 13.43 11.72 10.80
N GLY A 51 14.21 10.83 10.18
CA GLY A 51 15.67 10.94 10.09
C GLY A 51 16.19 11.94 9.04
N THR A 52 15.36 12.28 8.05
CA THR A 52 15.76 13.16 6.94
C THR A 52 15.79 14.63 7.37
N LYS A 53 16.95 15.27 7.23
CA LYS A 53 17.16 16.72 7.52
C LYS A 53 16.92 17.61 6.29
N ASP A 54 17.11 17.08 5.08
CA ASP A 54 16.94 17.81 3.82
C ASP A 54 15.47 18.15 3.52
N ASN A 55 15.10 19.43 3.53
CA ASN A 55 13.71 19.87 3.29
C ASN A 55 13.15 19.41 1.94
N THR A 56 13.93 19.44 0.86
CA THR A 56 13.50 18.97 -0.46
C THR A 56 13.17 17.48 -0.45
N LYS A 57 14.02 16.65 0.15
CA LYS A 57 13.78 15.20 0.27
C LYS A 57 12.57 14.91 1.15
N ARG A 58 12.40 15.67 2.25
CA ARG A 58 11.24 15.57 3.14
C ARG A 58 9.93 15.86 2.39
N CYS A 59 9.90 16.90 1.57
CA CYS A 59 8.73 17.23 0.75
C CYS A 59 8.36 16.07 -0.19
N ASN A 60 9.35 15.56 -0.92
CA ASN A 60 9.17 14.43 -1.84
C ASN A 60 8.69 13.16 -1.13
N LEU A 61 9.26 12.85 0.05
CA LEU A 61 8.84 11.73 0.89
C LEU A 61 7.40 11.87 1.35
N ARG A 62 6.99 13.06 1.81
CA ARG A 62 5.61 13.32 2.25
C ARG A 62 4.61 13.17 1.13
N GLU A 63 4.91 13.71 -0.05
CA GLU A 63 4.05 13.54 -1.22
C GLU A 63 3.89 12.05 -1.58
N LYS A 64 4.99 11.29 -1.54
CA LYS A 64 4.98 9.86 -1.83
C LYS A 64 4.22 9.06 -0.78
N ILE A 65 4.38 9.38 0.50
CA ILE A 65 3.62 8.78 1.60
C ILE A 65 2.13 9.06 1.43
N SER A 66 1.74 10.31 1.11
CA SER A 66 0.34 10.68 0.88
C SER A 66 -0.29 9.82 -0.22
N LYS A 67 0.38 9.67 -1.36
CA LYS A 67 -0.11 8.85 -2.48
C LYS A 67 -0.36 7.40 -2.08
N TYR A 68 0.53 6.81 -1.26
CA TYR A 68 0.33 5.44 -0.78
C TYR A 68 -0.74 5.34 0.30
N MET A 69 -0.88 6.34 1.17
CA MET A 69 -1.97 6.43 2.15
C MET A 69 -3.33 6.48 1.46
N ASP A 70 -3.49 7.34 0.45
CA ASP A 70 -4.75 7.46 -0.30
C ASP A 70 -5.17 6.11 -0.91
N ARG A 71 -4.21 5.35 -1.46
CA ARG A 71 -4.48 4.01 -1.98
C ARG A 71 -4.86 3.02 -0.88
N ALA A 72 -4.14 3.02 0.24
CA ALA A 72 -4.44 2.16 1.39
C ALA A 72 -5.82 2.45 1.98
N GLU A 73 -6.23 3.71 2.09
CA GLU A 73 -7.55 4.10 2.56
C GLU A 73 -8.66 3.62 1.61
N ASN A 74 -8.45 3.75 0.30
CA ASN A 74 -9.40 3.25 -0.69
C ASN A 74 -9.57 1.72 -0.60
N ILE A 75 -8.46 0.99 -0.46
CA ILE A 75 -8.48 -0.47 -0.27
C ILE A 75 -9.23 -0.83 1.02
N LYS A 76 -8.97 -0.11 2.12
CA LYS A 76 -9.64 -0.34 3.41
C LYS A 76 -11.16 -0.15 3.30
N LYS A 77 -11.61 0.93 2.64
CA LYS A 77 -13.04 1.21 2.41
C LYS A 77 -13.70 0.11 1.58
N TYR A 78 -13.04 -0.35 0.52
CA TYR A 78 -13.52 -1.45 -0.30
C TYR A 78 -13.73 -2.73 0.52
N LEU A 79 -12.75 -3.11 1.35
CA LEU A 79 -12.84 -4.29 2.22
C LEU A 79 -13.94 -4.17 3.28
N GLU A 80 -14.18 -2.96 3.80
CA GLU A 80 -15.24 -2.71 4.78
C GLU A 80 -16.63 -2.80 4.13
N GLN A 81 -16.79 -2.29 2.90
CA GLN A 81 -18.01 -2.42 2.11
C GLN A 81 -18.33 -3.89 1.80
N GLU A 82 -17.36 -4.67 1.31
CA GLU A 82 -17.56 -6.11 1.05
C GLU A 82 -17.97 -6.87 2.32
N LYS A 83 -17.48 -6.45 3.49
CA LYS A 83 -17.80 -7.08 4.77
C LYS A 83 -19.19 -6.71 5.29
N GLU A 84 -19.66 -5.49 5.06
CA GLU A 84 -21.00 -5.06 5.47
C GLU A 84 -22.09 -5.59 4.53
N GLU A 85 -21.83 -5.66 3.21
CA GLU A 85 -22.73 -6.32 2.25
C GLU A 85 -22.96 -7.81 2.57
N ALA A 86 -21.96 -8.47 3.14
CA ALA A 86 -22.08 -9.86 3.61
C ALA A 86 -22.98 -10.03 4.86
N LYS A 87 -23.29 -8.95 5.59
CA LYS A 87 -24.09 -9.02 6.83
C LYS A 87 -25.55 -8.64 6.66
N GLU A 88 -25.91 -7.85 5.63
CA GLU A 88 -27.28 -7.38 5.42
C GLU A 88 -28.19 -8.34 4.63
N THR A 89 -27.74 -9.55 4.28
CA THR A 89 -28.60 -10.55 3.62
C THR A 89 -28.64 -11.88 4.39
N PRO A 90 -29.59 -12.06 5.34
CA PRO A 90 -29.91 -13.39 5.85
C PRO A 90 -30.71 -14.14 4.77
N GLY A 91 -30.07 -14.65 3.72
CA GLY A 91 -30.80 -15.52 2.79
C GLY A 91 -30.23 -15.87 1.43
N ILE A 92 -29.10 -15.35 0.95
CA ILE A 92 -28.58 -15.76 -0.37
C ILE A 92 -27.06 -15.95 -0.32
N SER A 93 -26.66 -17.22 -0.22
CA SER A 93 -25.32 -17.70 -0.54
C SER A 93 -25.04 -17.44 -2.03
N LEU A 94 -24.41 -16.32 -2.35
CA LEU A 94 -23.71 -16.16 -3.62
C LEU A 94 -22.31 -15.65 -3.32
N ARG A 95 -21.38 -16.62 -3.29
CA ARG A 95 -19.97 -16.37 -3.61
C ARG A 95 -19.93 -15.58 -4.91
N PHE A 96 -19.76 -14.28 -4.82
CA PHE A 96 -19.05 -13.57 -5.87
C PHE A 96 -17.58 -13.59 -5.46
N CYS A 97 -16.96 -14.74 -5.69
CA CYS A 97 -15.52 -14.85 -5.68
C CYS A 97 -14.97 -13.73 -6.57
N CYS A 98 -14.08 -12.95 -5.98
CA CYS A 98 -13.03 -12.18 -6.62
C CYS A 98 -12.20 -13.08 -7.56
N GLU A 99 -12.82 -13.56 -8.64
CA GLU A 99 -12.24 -14.44 -9.65
C GLU A 99 -12.79 -14.13 -11.05
N SER A 100 -13.11 -12.86 -11.34
CA SER A 100 -13.46 -12.42 -12.71
C SER A 100 -12.24 -12.01 -13.56
N LYS A 101 -11.02 -12.46 -13.22
CA LYS A 101 -9.86 -12.38 -14.13
C LYS A 101 -9.79 -13.52 -15.15
N HIS A 102 -10.86 -14.27 -15.39
CA HIS A 102 -10.93 -15.21 -16.52
C HIS A 102 -12.33 -15.26 -17.15
N LEU A 103 -12.81 -14.10 -17.63
CA LEU A 103 -13.76 -14.12 -18.74
C LEU A 103 -12.95 -14.36 -20.02
N ARG A 104 -12.99 -15.61 -20.49
CA ARG A 104 -12.87 -16.05 -21.89
C ARG A 104 -12.35 -15.01 -22.88
N SER A 105 -11.12 -15.19 -23.36
CA SER A 105 -10.86 -15.39 -24.79
C SER A 105 -9.48 -15.99 -25.01
#